data_AF-A0A1E2S1Z7-F1
#
_entry.id   AF-A0A1E2S1Z7-F1
#
_cell.length_a   1.000
_cell.length_b   1.000
_cell.length_c   1.000
_cell.angle_alpha   90.00
_cell.angle_beta   90.00
_cell.angle_gamma   90.00
#
_symmetry.space_group_name_H-M   'P 1'
#
loop_
_entity.id
_entity.type
_entity.pdbx_description
1 polymer ?
#
loop_
_entity_poly.entity_id
_entity_poly.type
_entity_poly.pdbx_seq_one_letter_code
_entity_poly.pdbx_strand_id
1 'polypeptide(L)'
;MLPWRDVLHEGPVPFTEEREELDAIRADYLASRGWATPEQLRNDFESRNRGLMVSEVFDRVALWFEHDLYDQLQLLQILDWFDAHPREPGKLLLVQSSEFISHMTAEDLPDLRASEQPVTEEQLALAARGWAAFRSDTPEEWAELLDSADASLPYLRPAVLRMLEELPGRDGLTRTERQMLQPLAVTELNPPQMFALSQRQEEAMFMGDWSFWAVLDGCRFAIRRWSTGFRTSSSAPKTPPEPRPI
;
A
#
# COMPACT_ATOMS: atom_id res chain seq x y z
N MET A 1 -20.29 1.53 7.04
CA MET A 1 -19.07 1.19 6.30
C MET A 1 -17.93 1.95 6.95
N LEU A 2 -16.87 1.24 7.33
CA LEU A 2 -15.69 1.83 7.96
C LEU A 2 -14.53 1.67 6.96
N PRO A 3 -14.06 2.74 6.30
CA PRO A 3 -12.92 2.63 5.41
C PRO A 3 -11.64 2.46 6.22
N TRP A 4 -10.80 1.51 5.84
CA TRP A 4 -9.43 1.42 6.33
C TRP A 4 -8.55 2.23 5.37
N ARG A 5 -7.87 3.25 5.89
CA ARG A 5 -7.11 4.22 5.08
C ARG A 5 -5.73 4.42 5.68
N ASP A 6 -4.89 3.41 5.55
CA ASP A 6 -3.48 3.52 5.94
C ASP A 6 -2.60 2.89 4.85
N VAL A 7 -1.65 3.68 4.33
CA VAL A 7 -0.68 3.28 3.32
C VAL A 7 0.44 2.46 3.97
N LEU A 8 0.09 1.28 4.47
CA LEU A 8 0.98 0.43 5.28
C LEU A 8 2.24 -0.03 4.53
N HIS A 9 2.19 -0.10 3.19
CA HIS A 9 3.35 -0.40 2.36
C HIS A 9 4.40 0.74 2.31
N GLU A 10 4.13 1.86 2.99
CA GLU A 10 5.05 2.97 3.14
C GLU A 10 5.26 3.37 4.58
N GLY A 11 6.50 3.76 4.90
CA GLY A 11 6.88 4.25 6.22
C GLY A 11 6.95 3.15 7.28
N PRO A 12 7.32 3.51 8.51
CA PRO A 12 7.52 2.55 9.57
C PRO A 12 6.17 1.97 10.06
N VAL A 13 6.14 0.66 10.30
CA VAL A 13 5.06 -0.05 10.97
C VAL A 13 5.68 -0.95 12.05
N PRO A 14 6.31 -0.36 13.09
CA PRO A 14 7.07 -1.15 14.06
C PRO A 14 6.14 -1.96 14.94
N PHE A 15 6.70 -2.98 15.59
CA PHE A 15 6.03 -3.61 16.72
C PHE A 15 5.86 -2.61 17.87
N THR A 16 4.62 -2.44 18.33
CA THR A 16 4.25 -1.64 19.50
C THR A 16 3.37 -2.49 20.41
N GLU A 17 3.43 -2.24 21.72
CA GLU A 17 2.56 -2.94 22.67
C GLU A 17 1.11 -2.45 22.52
N GLU A 18 0.94 -1.14 22.33
CA GLU A 18 -0.36 -0.49 22.21
C GLU A 18 -0.63 -0.03 20.78
N ARG A 19 -1.90 -0.08 20.36
CA ARG A 19 -2.33 0.31 19.01
C ARG A 19 -2.23 1.81 18.79
N GLU A 20 -2.56 2.58 19.82
CA GLU A 20 -2.51 4.04 19.84
C GLU A 20 -1.08 4.54 19.60
N GLU A 21 -0.07 3.77 20.04
CA GLU A 21 1.34 4.08 19.77
C GLU A 21 1.66 3.89 18.27
N LEU A 22 1.26 2.78 17.67
CA LEU A 22 1.40 2.56 16.23
C LEU A 22 0.69 3.69 15.46
N ASP A 23 -0.54 4.02 15.83
CA ASP A 23 -1.32 5.06 15.16
C ASP A 23 -0.66 6.45 15.23
N ALA A 24 -0.03 6.78 16.36
CA ALA A 24 0.75 8.01 16.48
C ALA A 24 1.95 8.03 15.51
N ILE A 25 2.70 6.92 15.43
CA ILE A 25 3.84 6.76 14.50
C ILE A 25 3.36 6.88 13.05
N ARG A 26 2.26 6.20 12.70
CA ARG A 26 1.66 6.26 11.36
C ARG A 26 1.19 7.68 11.03
N ALA A 27 0.50 8.35 11.95
CA ALA A 27 0.00 9.70 11.74
C ALA A 27 1.14 10.70 11.53
N ASP A 28 2.22 10.59 12.32
CA ASP A 28 3.39 11.45 12.17
C ASP A 28 4.12 11.18 10.85
N TYR A 29 4.25 9.92 10.42
CA TYR A 29 4.79 9.58 9.10
C TYR A 29 3.97 10.19 7.97
N LEU A 30 2.66 9.93 7.92
CA LEU A 30 1.79 10.41 6.84
C LEU A 30 1.72 11.95 6.82
N ALA A 31 1.74 12.60 7.98
CA ALA A 31 1.84 14.06 8.08
C ALA A 31 3.18 14.60 7.55
N SER A 32 4.29 13.89 7.81
CA SER A 32 5.61 14.26 7.28
C SER A 32 5.69 14.22 5.75
N ARG A 33 4.84 13.40 5.11
CA ARG A 33 4.68 13.36 3.65
C ARG A 33 3.80 14.48 3.09
N GLY A 34 3.12 15.23 3.95
CA GLY A 34 2.20 16.29 3.58
C GLY A 34 0.86 15.79 3.01
N TRP A 35 0.49 14.53 3.27
CA TRP A 35 -0.71 13.91 2.71
C TRP A 35 -2.00 14.30 3.43
N ALA A 36 -1.90 14.67 4.71
CA ALA A 36 -2.97 15.25 5.52
C ALA A 36 -2.38 15.98 6.73
N THR A 37 -3.18 16.77 7.45
CA THR A 37 -2.70 17.41 8.69
C THR A 37 -2.61 16.38 9.83
N PRO A 38 -1.70 16.58 10.81
CA PRO A 38 -1.62 15.70 11.98
C PRO A 38 -2.95 15.55 12.73
N GLU A 39 -3.75 16.62 12.81
CA GLU A 39 -5.06 16.59 13.46
C GLU A 39 -6.07 15.74 12.68
N GLN A 40 -6.10 15.86 11.35
CA GLN A 40 -6.95 15.02 10.51
C GLN A 40 -6.60 13.54 10.65
N LEU A 41 -5.31 13.21 10.57
CA LEU A 41 -4.84 11.81 10.67
C LEU A 41 -5.16 11.18 12.02
N ARG A 42 -4.93 11.89 13.12
CA ARG A 42 -5.29 11.41 14.46
C ARG A 42 -6.80 11.20 14.59
N ASN A 43 -7.61 12.16 14.13
CA ASN A 43 -9.07 12.04 14.16
C ASN A 43 -9.57 10.86 13.31
N ASP A 44 -8.96 10.62 12.15
CA ASP A 44 -9.30 9.51 11.26
C ASP A 44 -8.95 8.16 11.90
N PHE A 45 -7.75 8.01 12.47
CA PHE A 45 -7.34 6.78 13.17
C PHE A 45 -8.15 6.52 14.44
N GLU A 46 -8.41 7.54 15.25
CA GLU A 46 -9.30 7.40 16.40
C GLU A 46 -10.72 6.98 15.99
N SER A 47 -11.25 7.57 14.91
CA SER A 47 -12.58 7.23 14.39
C SER A 47 -12.63 5.79 13.87
N ARG A 48 -11.58 5.37 13.17
CA ARG A 48 -11.36 4.00 12.71
C ARG A 48 -11.33 3.01 13.88
N ASN A 49 -10.55 3.29 14.91
CA ASN A 49 -10.42 2.43 16.08
C ASN A 49 -11.73 2.34 16.88
N ARG A 50 -12.42 3.47 17.08
CA ARG A 50 -13.77 3.46 17.66
C ARG A 50 -14.71 2.57 16.85
N GLY A 51 -14.63 2.63 15.52
CA GLY A 51 -15.40 1.77 14.61
C GLY A 51 -15.15 0.27 14.83
N LEU A 52 -13.91 -0.16 15.04
CA LEU A 52 -13.59 -1.55 15.43
C LEU A 52 -14.15 -1.91 16.81
N MET A 53 -13.96 -1.04 17.81
CA MET A 53 -14.44 -1.32 19.17
C MET A 53 -15.95 -1.46 19.23
N VAL A 54 -16.70 -0.60 18.53
CA VAL A 54 -18.16 -0.74 18.46
C VAL A 54 -18.60 -1.87 17.52
N SER A 55 -17.67 -2.57 16.85
CA SER A 55 -18.05 -3.66 15.96
C SER A 55 -18.85 -4.74 16.70
N GLU A 56 -18.64 -4.92 18.01
CA GLU A 56 -19.34 -5.87 18.88
C GLU A 56 -20.86 -5.64 18.91
N VAL A 57 -21.35 -4.41 18.70
CA VAL A 57 -22.80 -4.14 18.75
C VAL A 57 -23.55 -4.60 17.50
N PHE A 58 -22.84 -4.89 16.42
CA PHE A 58 -23.44 -5.36 15.18
C PHE A 58 -23.63 -6.87 15.21
N ASP A 59 -24.76 -7.36 14.69
CA ASP A 59 -24.97 -8.81 14.58
C ASP A 59 -23.92 -9.48 13.67
N ARG A 60 -23.56 -8.81 12.56
CA ARG A 60 -22.60 -9.30 11.56
C ARG A 60 -21.64 -8.19 11.15
N VAL A 61 -20.39 -8.55 10.92
CA VAL A 61 -19.35 -7.70 10.34
C VAL A 61 -18.82 -8.37 9.08
N ALA A 62 -18.82 -7.66 7.96
CA ALA A 62 -18.25 -8.12 6.70
C ALA A 62 -17.04 -7.25 6.33
N LEU A 63 -15.92 -7.92 6.06
CA LEU A 63 -14.64 -7.36 5.63
C LEU A 63 -14.57 -7.49 4.11
N TRP A 64 -14.43 -6.37 3.40
CA TRP A 64 -14.38 -6.35 1.94
C TRP A 64 -13.02 -5.80 1.52
N PHE A 65 -12.20 -6.65 0.92
CA PHE A 65 -10.82 -6.35 0.56
C PHE A 65 -10.49 -6.77 -0.87
N GLU A 66 -9.63 -6.00 -1.53
CA GLU A 66 -9.09 -6.26 -2.86
C GLU A 66 -7.83 -7.13 -2.79
N HIS A 67 -7.41 -7.67 -3.93
CA HIS A 67 -6.30 -8.62 -4.05
C HIS A 67 -4.91 -7.96 -4.01
N ASP A 68 -4.83 -6.64 -3.97
CA ASP A 68 -3.57 -5.90 -4.06
C ASP A 68 -2.82 -5.78 -2.71
N LEU A 69 -1.56 -5.36 -2.77
CA LEU A 69 -0.71 -5.21 -1.59
C LEU A 69 -1.28 -4.22 -0.55
N TYR A 70 -1.91 -3.12 -0.98
CA TYR A 70 -2.46 -2.11 -0.08
C TYR A 70 -3.59 -2.72 0.77
N ASP A 71 -4.51 -3.46 0.14
CA ASP A 71 -5.61 -4.12 0.83
C ASP A 71 -5.14 -5.31 1.66
N GLN A 72 -4.21 -6.14 1.17
CA GLN A 72 -3.74 -7.30 1.91
C GLN A 72 -3.03 -6.94 3.22
N LEU A 73 -2.24 -5.86 3.27
CA LEU A 73 -1.63 -5.41 4.54
C LEU A 73 -2.67 -4.95 5.56
N GLN A 74 -3.72 -4.28 5.11
CA GLN A 74 -4.80 -3.81 5.98
C GLN A 74 -5.67 -4.97 6.46
N LEU A 75 -5.91 -5.97 5.61
CA LEU A 75 -6.59 -7.19 5.98
C LEU A 75 -5.84 -7.94 7.10
N LEU A 76 -4.51 -8.06 7.01
CA LEU A 76 -3.70 -8.64 8.08
C LEU A 76 -3.91 -7.92 9.41
N GLN A 77 -3.82 -6.58 9.42
CA GLN A 77 -3.99 -5.77 10.63
C GLN A 77 -5.38 -5.95 11.28
N ILE A 78 -6.43 -6.06 10.46
CA ILE A 78 -7.81 -6.19 10.96
C ILE A 78 -8.08 -7.61 11.44
N LEU A 79 -7.63 -8.63 10.72
CA LEU A 79 -7.81 -10.02 11.15
C LEU A 79 -7.00 -10.32 12.41
N ASP A 80 -5.79 -9.75 12.58
CA ASP A 80 -5.04 -9.78 13.84
C ASP A 80 -5.86 -9.18 15.00
N TRP A 81 -6.57 -8.07 14.76
CA TRP A 81 -7.47 -7.50 15.78
C TRP A 81 -8.61 -8.46 16.16
N PHE A 82 -9.24 -9.09 15.16
CA PHE A 82 -10.34 -10.04 15.39
C PHE A 82 -9.87 -11.37 15.97
N ASP A 83 -8.60 -11.75 15.83
CA ASP A 83 -8.01 -12.89 16.54
C ASP A 83 -7.97 -12.61 18.05
N ALA A 84 -7.56 -11.38 18.43
CA ALA A 84 -7.58 -10.92 19.82
C ALA A 84 -8.99 -10.57 20.35
N HIS A 85 -9.95 -10.28 19.47
CA HIS A 85 -11.33 -9.90 19.80
C HIS A 85 -12.33 -10.79 19.03
N PRO A 86 -12.41 -12.08 19.39
CA PRO A 86 -13.15 -13.06 18.62
C PRO A 86 -14.64 -12.75 18.61
N ARG A 87 -15.27 -12.95 17.46
CA ARG A 87 -16.73 -12.91 17.30
C ARG A 87 -17.32 -14.31 17.36
N GLU A 88 -18.64 -14.39 17.54
CA GLU A 88 -19.36 -15.66 17.38
C GLU A 88 -19.13 -16.27 15.97
N PRO A 89 -19.06 -17.61 15.86
CA PRO A 89 -18.87 -18.28 14.58
C PRO A 89 -19.89 -17.84 13.52
N GLY A 90 -19.39 -17.50 12.32
CA GLY A 90 -20.22 -17.03 11.20
C GLY A 90 -20.68 -15.57 11.28
N LYS A 91 -20.31 -14.82 12.32
CA LYS A 91 -20.62 -13.38 12.45
C LYS A 91 -19.53 -12.46 11.90
N LEU A 92 -18.31 -12.96 11.73
CA LEU A 92 -17.25 -12.29 10.98
C LEU A 92 -17.17 -12.91 9.58
N LEU A 93 -17.27 -12.07 8.55
CA LEU A 93 -17.30 -12.49 7.16
C LEU A 93 -16.21 -11.78 6.38
N LEU A 94 -15.71 -12.45 5.36
CA LEU A 94 -14.69 -11.93 4.46
C LEU A 94 -15.14 -12.10 3.01
N VAL A 95 -14.91 -11.04 2.25
CA VAL A 95 -15.00 -10.96 0.80
C VAL A 95 -13.63 -10.53 0.32
N GLN A 96 -13.01 -11.34 -0.54
CA GLN A 96 -11.77 -10.96 -1.23
C GLN A 96 -12.00 -10.91 -2.73
N SER A 97 -11.89 -9.71 -3.31
CA SER A 97 -12.13 -9.47 -4.72
C SER A 97 -10.83 -9.56 -5.54
N SER A 98 -10.85 -10.36 -6.60
CA SER A 98 -9.79 -10.38 -7.63
C SER A 98 -9.84 -9.17 -8.57
N GLU A 99 -10.88 -8.34 -8.46
CA GLU A 99 -11.09 -7.13 -9.25
C GLU A 99 -11.15 -5.91 -8.33
N PHE A 100 -10.83 -4.73 -8.86
CA PHE A 100 -11.01 -3.49 -8.11
C PHE A 100 -12.51 -3.19 -7.96
N ILE A 101 -12.99 -3.14 -6.73
CA ILE A 101 -14.33 -2.72 -6.32
C ILE A 101 -14.63 -1.31 -6.85
N SER A 102 -13.62 -0.45 -6.93
CA SER A 102 -13.77 0.89 -7.55
C SER A 102 -14.16 0.85 -9.04
N HIS A 103 -13.92 -0.26 -9.74
CA HIS A 103 -14.33 -0.48 -11.13
C HIS A 103 -15.68 -1.19 -11.27
N MET A 104 -16.26 -1.67 -10.16
CA MET A 104 -17.52 -2.37 -10.17
C MET A 104 -18.70 -1.41 -10.29
N THR A 105 -19.74 -1.88 -10.97
CA THR A 105 -21.03 -1.20 -11.05
C THR A 105 -21.92 -1.60 -9.87
N ALA A 106 -23.01 -0.86 -9.68
CA ALA A 106 -24.01 -1.21 -8.67
C ALA A 106 -24.65 -2.60 -8.92
N GLU A 107 -24.62 -3.09 -10.16
CA GLU A 107 -25.16 -4.39 -10.55
C GLU A 107 -24.26 -5.55 -10.15
N ASP A 108 -22.95 -5.31 -9.96
CA ASP A 108 -21.96 -6.32 -9.54
C ASP A 108 -21.95 -6.53 -8.01
N LEU A 109 -22.37 -5.52 -7.24
CA LEU A 109 -22.33 -5.56 -5.77
C LEU A 109 -23.14 -6.70 -5.12
N PRO A 110 -24.32 -7.10 -5.63
CA PRO A 110 -25.04 -8.25 -5.11
C PRO A 110 -24.25 -9.56 -5.22
N ASP A 111 -23.55 -9.77 -6.33
CA ASP A 111 -22.74 -10.97 -6.55
C ASP A 111 -21.50 -10.96 -5.65
N LEU A 112 -20.85 -9.79 -5.53
CA LEU A 112 -19.74 -9.63 -4.59
C LEU A 112 -20.19 -9.91 -3.15
N ARG A 113 -21.36 -9.41 -2.74
CA ARG A 113 -21.95 -9.69 -1.44
C ARG A 113 -22.31 -11.17 -1.26
N ALA A 114 -22.78 -11.84 -2.31
CA ALA A 114 -23.09 -13.27 -2.27
C ALA A 114 -21.84 -14.14 -2.07
N SER A 115 -20.64 -13.60 -2.33
CA SER A 115 -19.38 -14.29 -2.09
C SER A 115 -18.87 -14.22 -0.65
N GLU A 116 -19.53 -13.48 0.25
CA GLU A 116 -19.23 -13.44 1.70
C GLU A 116 -19.06 -14.85 2.29
N GLN A 117 -17.88 -15.15 2.84
CA GLN A 117 -17.61 -16.39 3.59
C GLN A 117 -17.32 -16.08 5.05
N PRO A 118 -17.72 -16.96 6.00
CA PRO A 118 -17.23 -16.89 7.37
C PRO A 118 -15.70 -16.88 7.42
N VAL A 119 -15.13 -15.97 8.20
CA VAL A 119 -13.69 -15.98 8.49
C VAL A 119 -13.36 -17.25 9.28
N THR A 120 -12.31 -17.96 8.86
CA THR A 120 -11.88 -19.21 9.51
C THR A 120 -10.78 -18.98 10.55
N GLU A 121 -10.59 -19.94 11.44
CA GLU A 121 -9.50 -19.91 12.44
C GLU A 121 -8.12 -19.92 11.75
N GLU A 122 -7.98 -20.63 10.62
CA GLU A 122 -6.74 -20.64 9.84
C GLU A 122 -6.42 -19.26 9.26
N GLN A 123 -7.45 -18.52 8.78
CA GLN A 123 -7.27 -17.15 8.29
C GLN A 123 -6.84 -16.19 9.39
N LEU A 124 -7.46 -16.28 10.58
CA LEU A 124 -7.07 -15.47 11.74
C LEU A 124 -5.63 -15.78 12.17
N ALA A 125 -5.29 -17.06 12.30
CA ALA A 125 -3.95 -17.48 12.71
C ALA A 125 -2.88 -17.09 11.66
N LEU A 126 -3.18 -17.21 10.37
CA LEU A 126 -2.28 -16.76 9.30
C LEU A 126 -2.12 -15.24 9.31
N ALA A 127 -3.21 -14.50 9.54
CA ALA A 127 -3.16 -13.06 9.61
C ALA A 127 -2.36 -12.55 10.81
N ALA A 128 -2.54 -13.12 11.99
CA ALA A 128 -1.78 -12.77 13.19
C ALA A 128 -0.27 -13.01 12.99
N ARG A 129 0.12 -14.15 12.41
CA ARG A 129 1.51 -14.42 12.04
C ARG A 129 2.03 -13.44 11.00
N GLY A 130 1.25 -13.18 9.95
CA GLY A 130 1.64 -12.26 8.88
C GLY A 130 1.79 -10.81 9.38
N TRP A 131 0.90 -10.36 10.25
CA TRP A 131 0.95 -9.04 10.85
C TRP A 131 2.09 -8.87 11.85
N ALA A 132 2.43 -9.92 12.61
CA ALA A 132 3.64 -9.92 13.43
C ALA A 132 4.89 -9.81 12.54
N ALA A 133 5.02 -10.69 11.54
CA ALA A 133 6.15 -10.74 10.63
C ALA A 133 6.36 -9.44 9.83
N PHE A 134 5.27 -8.78 9.41
CA PHE A 134 5.33 -7.50 8.70
C PHE A 134 5.92 -6.37 9.56
N ARG A 135 5.73 -6.45 10.88
CA ARG A 135 6.18 -5.45 11.85
C ARG A 135 7.54 -5.77 12.47
N SER A 136 8.15 -6.89 12.07
CA SER A 136 9.47 -7.29 12.54
C SER A 136 10.55 -6.35 12.01
N ASP A 137 11.64 -6.20 12.77
CA ASP A 137 12.73 -5.28 12.44
C ASP A 137 13.48 -5.66 11.15
N THR A 138 13.34 -6.92 10.71
CA THR A 138 14.04 -7.48 9.57
C THR A 138 13.07 -8.31 8.69
N PRO A 139 13.31 -8.40 7.36
CA PRO A 139 12.34 -8.95 6.42
C PRO A 139 12.27 -10.49 6.40
N GLU A 140 13.10 -11.18 7.17
CA GLU A 140 13.21 -12.65 7.16
C GLU A 140 11.89 -13.32 7.54
N GLU A 141 11.26 -12.89 8.63
CA GLU A 141 9.98 -13.46 9.07
C GLU A 141 8.87 -13.21 8.04
N TRP A 142 8.88 -12.03 7.39
CA TRP A 142 7.96 -11.73 6.31
C TRP A 142 8.22 -12.62 5.09
N ALA A 143 9.49 -12.89 4.76
CA ALA A 143 9.87 -13.78 3.68
C ALA A 143 9.52 -15.25 3.94
N GLU A 144 9.58 -15.71 5.19
CA GLU A 144 9.20 -17.08 5.58
C GLU A 144 7.73 -17.40 5.30
N LEU A 145 6.86 -16.38 5.21
CA LEU A 145 5.47 -16.57 4.77
C LEU A 145 5.38 -17.17 3.35
N LEU A 146 6.44 -17.06 2.54
CA LEU A 146 6.52 -17.67 1.22
C LEU A 146 6.78 -19.18 1.24
N ASP A 147 7.21 -19.76 2.35
CA ASP A 147 7.43 -21.20 2.44
C ASP A 147 6.17 -21.95 2.89
N SER A 148 5.16 -21.22 3.36
CA SER A 148 3.88 -21.78 3.73
C SER A 148 3.05 -22.19 2.50
N ALA A 149 2.51 -23.41 2.53
CA ALA A 149 1.50 -23.89 1.58
C ALA A 149 0.07 -23.48 1.98
N ASP A 150 -0.08 -22.69 3.04
CA ASP A 150 -1.36 -22.21 3.54
C ASP A 150 -2.03 -21.27 2.53
N ALA A 151 -3.14 -21.71 1.95
CA ALA A 151 -3.91 -21.00 0.94
C ALA A 151 -5.15 -20.30 1.52
N SER A 152 -5.27 -20.19 2.86
CA SER A 152 -6.42 -19.59 3.53
C SER A 152 -6.62 -18.11 3.20
N LEU A 153 -5.52 -17.38 2.92
CA LEU A 153 -5.51 -16.02 2.37
C LEU A 153 -4.86 -16.03 0.97
N PRO A 154 -5.63 -16.24 -0.11
CA PRO A 154 -5.08 -16.52 -1.45
C PRO A 154 -4.22 -15.40 -2.04
N TYR A 155 -4.47 -14.14 -1.65
CA TYR A 155 -3.74 -12.97 -2.17
C TYR A 155 -2.57 -12.55 -1.28
N LEU A 156 -2.38 -13.18 -0.11
CA LEU A 156 -1.28 -12.83 0.80
C LEU A 156 0.08 -13.11 0.16
N ARG A 157 0.26 -14.27 -0.48
CA ARG A 157 1.55 -14.63 -1.10
C ARG A 157 2.00 -13.61 -2.16
N PRO A 158 1.16 -13.23 -3.16
CA PRO A 158 1.49 -12.15 -4.08
C PRO A 158 1.86 -10.83 -3.38
N ALA A 159 1.13 -10.44 -2.33
CA ALA A 159 1.44 -9.23 -1.55
C ALA A 159 2.80 -9.33 -0.84
N VAL A 160 3.12 -10.47 -0.22
CA VAL A 160 4.43 -10.73 0.42
C VAL A 160 5.55 -10.56 -0.59
N LEU A 161 5.45 -11.24 -1.74
CA LEU A 161 6.44 -11.13 -2.83
C LEU A 161 6.61 -9.67 -3.26
N ARG A 162 5.51 -8.97 -3.52
CA ARG A 162 5.56 -7.61 -4.01
C ARG A 162 6.21 -6.65 -3.00
N MET A 163 5.94 -6.83 -1.71
CA MET A 163 6.56 -6.02 -0.65
C MET A 163 8.07 -6.29 -0.52
N LEU A 164 8.50 -7.56 -0.66
CA LEU A 164 9.93 -7.91 -0.64
C LEU A 164 10.71 -7.32 -1.82
N GLU A 165 10.03 -7.08 -2.94
CA GLU A 165 10.63 -6.41 -4.10
C GLU A 165 10.88 -4.91 -3.88
N GLU A 166 10.41 -4.33 -2.77
CA GLU A 166 10.82 -3.01 -2.31
C GLU A 166 12.13 -3.00 -1.52
N LEU A 167 12.71 -4.17 -1.23
CA LEU A 167 14.10 -4.26 -0.78
C LEU A 167 15.06 -3.89 -1.92
N PRO A 168 16.22 -3.28 -1.62
CA PRO A 168 17.17 -2.86 -2.64
C PRO A 168 17.71 -4.07 -3.42
N GLY A 169 17.58 -4.01 -4.74
CA GLY A 169 18.17 -4.99 -5.64
C GLY A 169 19.71 -4.90 -5.69
N ARG A 170 20.32 -5.70 -6.56
CA ARG A 170 21.80 -5.70 -6.76
C ARG A 170 22.35 -4.36 -7.24
N ASP A 171 21.53 -3.60 -7.95
CA ASP A 171 21.79 -2.24 -8.44
C ASP A 171 21.43 -1.16 -7.41
N GLY A 172 20.97 -1.56 -6.22
CA GLY A 172 20.51 -0.68 -5.15
C GLY A 172 19.10 -0.11 -5.35
N LEU A 173 18.40 -0.49 -6.43
CA LEU A 173 17.06 0.02 -6.75
C LEU A 173 15.97 -0.95 -6.29
N THR A 174 14.86 -0.40 -5.81
CA THR A 174 13.62 -1.15 -5.58
C THR A 174 12.93 -1.53 -6.90
N ARG A 175 11.93 -2.41 -6.86
CA ARG A 175 11.09 -2.69 -8.04
C ARG A 175 10.37 -1.43 -8.50
N THR A 176 9.73 -0.67 -7.62
CA THR A 176 9.06 0.59 -7.99
C THR A 176 10.03 1.59 -8.63
N GLU A 177 11.21 1.81 -8.05
CA GLU A 177 12.21 2.71 -8.63
C GLU A 177 12.66 2.24 -10.02
N ARG A 178 12.85 0.92 -10.20
CA ARG A 178 13.25 0.35 -11.49
C ARG A 178 12.16 0.53 -12.55
N GLN A 179 10.91 0.22 -12.22
CA GLN A 179 9.76 0.42 -13.12
C GLN A 179 9.58 1.88 -13.53
N MET A 180 9.88 2.81 -12.61
CA MET A 180 9.85 4.25 -12.85
C MET A 180 10.98 4.72 -13.78
N LEU A 181 12.21 4.24 -13.56
CA LEU A 181 13.40 4.71 -14.27
C LEU A 181 13.61 4.03 -15.63
N GLN A 182 13.22 2.76 -15.79
CA GLN A 182 13.50 1.98 -16.99
C GLN A 182 12.93 2.61 -18.28
N PRO A 183 11.68 3.12 -18.32
CA PRO A 183 11.14 3.76 -19.52
C PRO A 183 11.92 5.01 -19.96
N LEU A 184 12.54 5.72 -19.01
CA LEU A 184 13.31 6.95 -19.28
C LEU A 184 14.59 6.71 -20.08
N ALA A 185 15.05 5.45 -20.16
CA ALA A 185 16.19 5.09 -21.00
C ALA A 185 15.88 5.17 -22.50
N VAL A 186 14.59 5.15 -22.88
CA VAL A 186 14.15 5.08 -24.28
C VAL A 186 13.41 6.35 -24.71
N THR A 187 12.64 6.96 -23.80
CA THR A 187 11.82 8.14 -24.12
C THR A 187 11.73 9.10 -22.94
N GLU A 188 11.65 10.40 -23.23
CA GLU A 188 11.26 11.39 -22.24
C GLU A 188 9.78 11.17 -21.86
N LEU A 189 9.48 11.22 -20.57
CA LEU A 189 8.14 11.06 -20.02
C LEU A 189 7.85 12.15 -18.99
N ASN A 190 6.60 12.62 -18.96
CA ASN A 190 6.13 13.44 -17.86
C ASN A 190 5.68 12.56 -16.67
N PRO A 191 5.54 13.12 -15.46
CA PRO A 191 5.20 12.34 -14.27
C PRO A 191 3.91 11.51 -14.39
N PRO A 192 2.78 12.04 -14.89
CA PRO A 192 1.58 11.22 -15.13
C PRO A 192 1.80 10.01 -16.05
N GLN A 193 2.62 10.16 -17.10
CA GLN A 193 2.96 9.04 -17.99
C GLN A 193 3.83 8.00 -17.29
N MET A 194 4.79 8.43 -16.47
CA MET A 194 5.62 7.51 -15.68
C MET A 194 4.76 6.71 -14.70
N PHE A 195 3.84 7.38 -13.98
CA PHE A 195 2.90 6.71 -13.07
C PHE A 195 2.06 5.67 -13.82
N ALA A 196 1.40 6.05 -14.92
CA ALA A 196 0.57 5.13 -15.70
C ALA A 196 1.35 3.93 -16.26
N LEU A 197 2.61 4.10 -16.66
CA LEU A 197 3.46 3.00 -17.12
C LEU A 197 3.95 2.12 -15.97
N SER A 198 4.20 2.68 -14.79
CA SER A 198 4.54 1.91 -13.59
C SER A 198 3.38 1.00 -13.19
N GLN A 199 2.15 1.55 -13.11
CA GLN A 199 0.96 0.78 -12.75
C GLN A 199 0.69 -0.40 -13.69
N ARG A 200 0.98 -0.25 -14.99
CA ARG A 200 0.81 -1.34 -15.99
C ARG A 200 1.81 -2.49 -15.84
N GLN A 201 2.85 -2.30 -15.05
CA GLN A 201 3.85 -3.32 -14.75
C GLN A 201 3.55 -4.06 -13.44
N GLU A 202 2.46 -3.73 -12.76
CA GLU A 202 2.03 -4.42 -11.54
C GLU A 202 1.10 -5.58 -11.88
N GLU A 203 1.27 -6.72 -11.20
CA GLU A 203 0.30 -7.81 -11.24
C GLU A 203 -1.05 -7.36 -10.65
N ALA A 204 -0.99 -6.53 -9.60
CA ALA A 204 -2.13 -5.87 -8.96
C ALA A 204 -1.71 -4.44 -8.58
N MET A 205 -2.39 -3.43 -9.14
CA MET A 205 -2.14 -2.03 -8.81
C MET A 205 -2.43 -1.76 -7.33
N PHE A 206 -1.42 -1.34 -6.56
CA PHE A 206 -1.59 -1.05 -5.13
C PHE A 206 -1.17 0.39 -4.75
N MET A 207 -0.25 0.97 -5.53
CA MET A 207 0.37 2.26 -5.21
C MET A 207 -0.47 3.42 -5.74
N GLY A 208 -0.76 4.38 -4.87
CA GLY A 208 -1.40 5.65 -5.23
C GLY A 208 -0.43 6.64 -5.89
N ASP A 209 -0.97 7.71 -6.46
CA ASP A 209 -0.17 8.76 -7.10
C ASP A 209 0.71 9.52 -6.11
N TRP A 210 0.18 9.86 -4.92
CA TRP A 210 0.96 10.50 -3.84
C TRP A 210 2.21 9.71 -3.46
N SER A 211 2.08 8.40 -3.28
CA SER A 211 3.15 7.44 -3.05
C SER A 211 4.17 7.43 -4.19
N PHE A 212 3.69 7.40 -5.43
CA PHE A 212 4.54 7.43 -6.60
C PHE A 212 5.34 8.74 -6.71
N TRP A 213 4.71 9.89 -6.47
CA TRP A 213 5.39 11.20 -6.47
C TRP A 213 6.46 11.28 -5.39
N ALA A 214 6.15 10.71 -4.23
CA ALA A 214 7.06 10.55 -3.10
C ALA A 214 8.36 9.82 -3.49
N VAL A 215 8.25 8.70 -4.20
CA VAL A 215 9.41 7.94 -4.72
C VAL A 215 10.13 8.73 -5.83
N LEU A 216 9.39 9.35 -6.73
CA LEU A 216 9.95 10.14 -7.83
C LEU A 216 10.79 11.32 -7.32
N ASP A 217 10.31 11.99 -6.27
CA ASP A 217 11.01 13.09 -5.62
C ASP A 217 12.31 12.62 -4.95
N GLY A 218 12.32 11.42 -4.35
CA GLY A 218 13.54 10.76 -3.86
C GLY A 218 14.55 10.46 -4.98
N CYS A 219 14.05 10.03 -6.14
CA CYS A 219 14.87 9.76 -7.33
C CYS A 219 15.38 11.04 -8.04
N ARG A 220 14.90 12.24 -7.70
CA ARG A 220 15.25 13.48 -8.45
C ARG A 220 16.74 13.75 -8.52
N PHE A 221 17.52 13.40 -7.50
CA PHE A 221 18.97 13.59 -7.55
C PHE A 221 19.62 12.68 -8.62
N ALA A 222 19.18 11.41 -8.71
CA ALA A 222 19.63 10.47 -9.73
C ALA A 222 19.14 10.89 -11.13
N ILE A 223 17.88 11.31 -11.27
CA ILE A 223 17.27 11.75 -12.53
C ILE A 223 17.94 13.03 -13.06
N ARG A 224 18.26 14.00 -12.19
CA ARG A 224 19.00 15.23 -12.57
C ARG A 224 20.39 14.90 -13.09
N ARG A 225 21.07 13.90 -12.53
CA ARG A 225 22.40 13.47 -12.99
C ARG A 225 22.32 12.70 -14.32
N TRP A 226 21.28 11.90 -14.53
CA TRP A 226 21.04 11.23 -15.82
C TRP A 226 20.72 12.21 -16.96
N SER A 227 19.83 13.18 -16.70
CA SER A 227 19.46 14.22 -17.68
C SER A 227 20.58 15.22 -18.00
N THR A 228 21.55 15.41 -17.09
CA THR A 228 22.75 16.22 -17.34
C THR A 228 23.93 15.42 -17.87
N GLY A 229 24.01 14.12 -17.55
CA GLY A 229 25.09 13.21 -17.97
C GLY A 229 25.08 12.83 -19.46
N PHE A 230 23.97 13.07 -20.17
CA PHE A 230 23.87 12.84 -21.63
C PHE A 230 23.92 14.12 -22.48
N ARG A 231 24.23 15.29 -21.90
CA ARG A 231 24.51 16.51 -22.68
C ARG A 231 26.01 16.83 -22.69
N THR A 232 26.78 16.02 -23.40
CA THR A 232 28.07 16.45 -23.96
C THR A 232 28.10 16.24 -25.47
N SER A 233 27.33 17.05 -26.20
CA SER A 233 27.83 17.82 -27.35
C SER A 233 26.64 18.51 -28.01
N SER A 234 26.54 19.82 -27.83
CA SER A 234 26.25 20.76 -28.91
C SER A 234 26.02 22.12 -28.28
N SER A 235 26.88 23.05 -28.67
CA SER A 235 26.88 24.46 -28.33
C SER A 235 25.55 25.14 -28.65
N ALA A 236 25.02 25.92 -27.71
CA ALA A 236 24.03 26.97 -27.99
C ALA A 236 24.24 28.17 -27.05
N PRO A 237 23.89 29.39 -27.50
CA PRO A 237 24.66 30.61 -27.22
C PRO A 237 24.33 31.32 -25.91
N LYS A 238 25.32 32.08 -25.44
CA LYS A 238 25.23 32.99 -24.28
C LYS A 238 24.46 34.26 -24.63
N THR A 239 23.15 34.32 -24.39
CA THR A 239 22.37 35.47 -23.85
C THR A 239 20.87 35.30 -24.12
N PRO A 240 19.98 35.70 -23.18
CA PRO A 240 18.54 35.75 -23.43
C PRO A 240 18.15 37.02 -24.22
N PRO A 241 17.17 36.95 -25.15
CA PRO A 241 16.64 38.14 -25.80
C PRO A 241 15.76 38.95 -24.84
N GLU A 242 15.83 40.29 -24.97
CA GLU A 242 15.05 41.25 -24.18
C GLU A 242 13.53 41.11 -24.41
N PRO A 243 12.71 41.46 -23.39
CA PRO A 243 11.26 41.42 -23.51
C PRO A 243 10.76 42.52 -24.46
N ARG A 244 9.84 42.18 -25.36
CA ARG A 244 9.09 43.18 -26.14
C ARG A 244 7.87 43.67 -25.34
N PRO A 245 7.51 44.96 -25.44
CA PRO A 245 6.36 45.51 -24.74
C PRO A 245 5.04 45.24 -25.48
N ILE A 246 4.06 44.87 -24.64
CA ILE A 246 2.59 44.80 -24.76
C ILE A 246 2.01 44.16 -26.02
#